data_AF-A0A2K2B7F1-F1
#
_entry.id   AF-A0A2K2B7F1-F1
#
_cell.length_a   1.000
_cell.length_b   1.000
_cell.length_c   1.000
_cell.angle_alpha   90.00
_cell.angle_beta   90.00
_cell.angle_gamma   90.00
#
_symmetry.space_group_name_H-M   'P 1'
#
loop_
_entity.id
_entity.type
_entity.pdbx_description
1 polymer ?
#
loop_
_entity_poly.entity_id
_entity_poly.type
_entity_poly.pdbx_seq_one_letter_code
_entity_poly.pdbx_strand_id
1 'polypeptide(L)'
;MCSREYGEHNRSGADVVGVSGSAAHAYPDAECAQLVPGNNLAPPAMLQFAKTRKLSIERSDMRNRTLLHKRQFFHSHRAQPMAVEQVMSDRDSEDEVDDDVADFEDRRMLDDFVDVTKDEKQMMHLWNSFVRKQRVLADGHIPWACEAFTRLHGHNLVLAPALIWCWRLFMIKLWNHGLLDARTMNMCNMILEKFQKQDLDPMKS
;
A
#
# COMPACT_ATOMS: atom_id res chain seq x y z
N MET A 1 48.98 -13.51 14.92
CA MET A 1 50.25 -13.45 14.19
C MET A 1 50.19 -14.44 13.03
N CYS A 2 49.72 -13.99 11.87
CA CYS A 2 50.00 -14.57 10.55
C CYS A 2 49.58 -13.50 9.53
N SER A 3 50.58 -12.87 8.93
CA SER A 3 50.47 -11.78 7.96
C SER A 3 50.39 -12.33 6.54
N ARG A 4 49.61 -11.70 5.65
CA ARG A 4 50.08 -11.29 4.31
C ARG A 4 49.08 -10.37 3.61
N GLU A 5 49.55 -9.16 3.30
CA GLU A 5 48.99 -8.24 2.30
C GLU A 5 49.42 -8.64 0.88
N TYR A 6 48.65 -8.22 -0.14
CA TYR A 6 49.03 -7.23 -1.17
C TYR A 6 48.20 -7.39 -2.46
N GLY A 7 47.74 -6.26 -3.02
CA GLY A 7 47.41 -6.16 -4.45
C GLY A 7 46.32 -5.16 -4.86
N GLU A 8 46.59 -3.85 -4.80
CA GLU A 8 45.90 -2.84 -5.63
C GLU A 8 46.29 -3.00 -7.10
N HIS A 9 45.36 -2.73 -8.04
CA HIS A 9 45.68 -2.23 -9.39
C HIS A 9 44.63 -1.20 -9.84
N ASN A 10 45.13 -0.06 -10.28
CA ASN A 10 44.44 1.14 -10.76
C ASN A 10 44.67 1.30 -12.27
N ARG A 11 43.71 1.89 -13.00
CA ARG A 11 43.77 2.67 -14.27
C ARG A 11 42.49 2.44 -15.11
N SER A 12 41.98 3.32 -15.98
CA SER A 12 41.95 4.79 -16.21
C SER A 12 41.49 4.98 -17.67
N GLY A 13 40.62 5.96 -17.95
CA GLY A 13 40.41 6.60 -19.28
C GLY A 13 39.40 5.92 -20.22
N ALA A 14 38.59 6.61 -21.04
CA ALA A 14 38.60 8.01 -21.47
C ALA A 14 37.23 8.45 -22.06
N ASP A 15 36.99 9.77 -22.02
CA ASP A 15 35.94 10.53 -22.73
C ASP A 15 36.11 10.51 -24.25
N VAL A 16 35.00 10.56 -25.00
CA VAL A 16 34.97 11.08 -26.37
C VAL A 16 33.70 11.93 -26.59
N VAL A 17 33.93 13.23 -26.77
CA VAL A 17 33.02 14.22 -27.35
C VAL A 17 33.00 14.05 -28.88
N GLY A 18 31.81 14.09 -29.48
CA GLY A 18 31.63 14.14 -30.93
C GLY A 18 30.53 15.13 -31.33
N VAL A 19 30.94 16.32 -31.74
CA VAL A 19 30.13 17.34 -32.44
C VAL A 19 30.21 17.08 -33.94
N SER A 20 29.08 17.19 -34.66
CA SER A 20 29.09 17.60 -36.07
C SER A 20 27.69 18.06 -36.51
N GLY A 21 27.62 19.19 -37.19
CA GLY A 21 26.38 19.89 -37.53
C GLY A 21 26.00 19.87 -39.02
N SER A 22 24.87 20.50 -39.32
CA SER A 22 24.63 21.18 -40.59
C SER A 22 23.47 22.17 -40.46
N ALA A 23 23.71 23.37 -40.96
CA ALA A 23 22.78 24.48 -41.02
C ALA A 23 21.79 24.31 -42.19
N ALA A 24 20.55 24.76 -42.00
CA ALA A 24 19.63 25.05 -43.09
C ALA A 24 19.09 26.47 -42.92
N HIS A 25 19.37 27.30 -43.93
CA HIS A 25 18.93 28.68 -44.08
C HIS A 25 17.41 28.76 -44.28
N ALA A 26 16.76 29.72 -43.61
CA ALA A 26 15.45 30.22 -44.00
C ALA A 26 15.47 31.77 -43.92
N TYR A 27 15.24 32.40 -45.06
CA TYR A 27 14.98 33.84 -45.27
C TYR A 27 13.47 34.02 -45.57
N PRO A 28 12.89 35.23 -45.61
CA PRO A 28 11.83 35.59 -44.68
C PRO A 28 10.51 36.01 -45.35
N ASP A 29 9.50 36.16 -44.50
CA ASP A 29 8.45 37.19 -44.48
C ASP A 29 7.54 37.47 -45.70
N ALA A 30 6.24 37.47 -45.43
CA ALA A 30 5.23 38.20 -46.19
C ALA A 30 3.97 38.40 -45.31
N GLU A 31 3.91 39.56 -44.65
CA GLU A 31 2.68 40.12 -44.09
C GLU A 31 1.59 40.28 -45.15
N CYS A 32 0.34 39.97 -44.80
CA CYS A 32 -0.79 40.68 -45.39
C CYS A 32 -1.98 40.79 -44.40
N ALA A 33 -2.07 41.99 -43.83
CA ALA A 33 -3.24 42.78 -43.48
C ALA A 33 -4.48 42.13 -42.81
N GLN A 34 -4.82 42.72 -41.66
CA GLN A 34 -6.08 42.64 -40.94
C GLN A 34 -7.31 42.96 -41.80
N LEU A 35 -8.41 42.21 -41.60
CA LEU A 35 -9.78 42.71 -41.72
C LEU A 35 -10.72 41.91 -40.79
N VAL A 36 -11.37 42.61 -39.86
CA VAL A 36 -12.56 42.19 -39.08
C VAL A 36 -13.64 43.23 -39.41
N PRO A 37 -14.90 42.86 -39.74
CA PRO A 37 -15.94 42.73 -38.70
C PRO A 37 -17.12 41.79 -38.99
N GLY A 38 -17.82 41.35 -37.93
CA GLY A 38 -19.24 41.01 -38.01
C GLY A 38 -19.69 39.77 -37.22
N ASN A 39 -20.30 40.00 -36.06
CA ASN A 39 -20.94 39.02 -35.17
C ASN A 39 -21.95 38.08 -35.87
N ASN A 40 -22.00 36.81 -35.44
CA ASN A 40 -23.23 36.12 -35.03
C ASN A 40 -22.88 35.02 -34.02
N LEU A 41 -23.49 35.10 -32.83
CA LEU A 41 -23.29 34.17 -31.72
C LEU A 41 -23.80 32.77 -32.09
N ALA A 42 -22.93 31.77 -32.04
CA ALA A 42 -23.32 30.38 -31.79
C ALA A 42 -22.67 29.94 -30.47
N PRO A 43 -23.40 29.30 -29.54
CA PRO A 43 -22.78 28.79 -28.32
C PRO A 43 -21.80 27.65 -28.70
N PRO A 44 -20.62 27.57 -28.07
CA PRO A 44 -19.61 26.60 -28.46
C PRO A 44 -20.11 25.16 -28.19
N ALA A 45 -19.98 24.30 -29.21
CA ALA A 45 -20.39 22.90 -29.23
C ALA A 45 -19.57 21.96 -28.30
N MET A 46 -19.15 22.44 -27.12
CA MET A 46 -18.23 21.72 -26.24
C MET A 46 -18.90 20.85 -25.15
N LEU A 47 -20.23 20.72 -25.14
CA LEU A 47 -20.97 19.99 -24.09
C LEU A 47 -21.69 18.70 -24.52
N GLN A 48 -21.53 18.24 -25.77
CA GLN A 48 -22.24 17.06 -26.29
C GLN A 48 -21.48 15.73 -26.06
N PHE A 49 -20.15 15.75 -25.88
CA PHE A 49 -19.36 14.52 -25.72
C PHE A 49 -19.48 13.84 -24.35
N ALA A 50 -19.81 14.59 -23.30
CA ALA A 50 -20.04 14.02 -21.97
C ALA A 50 -21.40 13.31 -21.87
N LYS A 51 -22.40 13.77 -22.63
CA LYS A 51 -23.79 13.27 -22.54
C LYS A 51 -24.00 11.96 -23.32
N THR A 52 -23.29 11.76 -24.44
CA THR A 52 -23.35 10.53 -25.24
C THR A 52 -22.70 9.33 -24.54
N ARG A 53 -21.58 9.52 -23.83
CA ARG A 53 -20.94 8.45 -23.03
C ARG A 53 -21.80 7.98 -21.84
N LYS A 54 -22.51 8.91 -21.18
CA LYS A 54 -23.41 8.57 -20.07
C LYS A 54 -24.59 7.69 -20.50
N LEU A 55 -25.23 8.02 -21.63
CA LEU A 55 -26.36 7.24 -22.16
C LEU A 55 -25.94 5.84 -22.65
N SER A 56 -24.72 5.69 -23.20
CA SER A 56 -24.22 4.38 -23.61
C SER A 56 -23.90 3.46 -22.42
N ILE A 57 -23.37 4.02 -21.33
CA ILE A 57 -23.04 3.29 -20.10
C ILE A 57 -24.31 2.77 -19.40
N GLU A 58 -25.31 3.63 -19.25
CA GLU A 58 -26.58 3.24 -18.61
C GLU A 58 -27.32 2.15 -19.42
N ARG A 59 -27.27 2.24 -20.75
CA ARG A 59 -27.85 1.22 -21.65
C ARG A 59 -27.07 -0.10 -21.61
N SER A 60 -25.75 -0.07 -21.46
CA SER A 60 -24.96 -1.30 -21.28
C SER A 60 -25.24 -1.96 -19.94
N ASP A 61 -25.40 -1.19 -18.86
CA ASP A 61 -25.68 -1.74 -17.53
C ASP A 61 -27.02 -2.47 -17.49
N MET A 62 -28.05 -1.94 -18.15
CA MET A 62 -29.35 -2.62 -18.23
C MET A 62 -29.30 -3.92 -19.05
N ARG A 63 -28.54 -3.92 -20.15
CA ARG A 63 -28.32 -5.12 -20.97
C ARG A 63 -27.52 -6.18 -20.19
N ASN A 64 -26.48 -5.76 -19.47
CA ASN A 64 -25.67 -6.63 -18.62
C ASN A 64 -26.51 -7.25 -17.50
N ARG A 65 -27.32 -6.46 -16.79
CA ARG A 65 -28.24 -6.99 -15.78
C ARG A 65 -29.22 -8.00 -16.35
N THR A 66 -29.76 -7.74 -17.54
CA THR A 66 -30.67 -8.69 -18.22
C THR A 66 -29.98 -10.02 -18.53
N LEU A 67 -28.69 -10.01 -18.87
CA LEU A 67 -27.91 -11.23 -19.10
C LEU A 67 -27.64 -11.98 -17.80
N LEU A 68 -27.34 -11.26 -16.71
CA LEU A 68 -27.12 -11.87 -15.38
C LEU A 68 -28.37 -12.62 -14.87
N HIS A 69 -29.58 -12.13 -15.15
CA HIS A 69 -30.82 -12.84 -14.78
C HIS A 69 -31.11 -14.08 -15.64
N LYS A 70 -30.49 -14.21 -16.82
CA LYS A 70 -30.74 -15.31 -17.75
C LYS A 70 -29.82 -16.51 -17.55
N ARG A 71 -28.73 -16.35 -16.80
CA ARG A 71 -27.71 -17.37 -16.60
C ARG A 71 -27.77 -17.88 -15.16
N GLN A 72 -27.66 -19.19 -14.99
CA GLN A 72 -27.43 -19.78 -13.67
C GLN A 72 -25.98 -19.56 -13.27
N PHE A 73 -25.76 -18.96 -12.11
CA PHE A 73 -24.44 -18.81 -11.50
C PHE A 73 -24.30 -19.79 -10.33
N PHE A 74 -23.04 -20.16 -10.06
CA PHE A 74 -22.66 -21.06 -8.99
C PHE A 74 -21.54 -20.42 -8.17
N HIS A 75 -21.55 -20.70 -6.88
CA HIS A 75 -20.47 -20.44 -5.94
C HIS A 75 -19.20 -21.16 -6.37
N SER A 76 -18.06 -20.46 -6.42
CA SER A 76 -16.81 -21.03 -6.92
C SER A 76 -16.26 -22.13 -6.01
N HIS A 77 -16.31 -21.91 -4.68
CA HIS A 77 -15.76 -22.83 -3.69
C HIS A 77 -16.68 -24.03 -3.40
N ARG A 78 -17.99 -23.88 -3.55
CA ARG A 78 -18.99 -24.90 -3.15
C ARG A 78 -19.75 -25.54 -4.31
N ALA A 79 -19.62 -24.99 -5.52
CA ALA A 79 -20.40 -25.40 -6.69
C ALA A 79 -21.94 -25.39 -6.47
N GLN A 80 -22.43 -24.62 -5.51
CA GLN A 80 -23.86 -24.51 -5.19
C GLN A 80 -24.51 -23.37 -6.01
N PRO A 81 -25.79 -23.48 -6.41
CA PRO A 81 -26.50 -22.43 -7.12
C PRO A 81 -26.51 -21.11 -6.33
N MET A 82 -26.20 -20.01 -6.98
CA MET A 82 -26.19 -18.68 -6.38
C MET A 82 -27.57 -18.02 -6.52
N ALA A 83 -28.04 -17.36 -5.46
CA ALA A 83 -29.28 -16.59 -5.48
C ALA A 83 -29.14 -15.36 -6.40
N VAL A 84 -30.21 -14.99 -7.10
CA VAL A 84 -30.18 -13.87 -8.07
C VAL A 84 -29.81 -12.55 -7.38
N GLU A 85 -30.25 -12.37 -6.15
CA GLU A 85 -29.93 -11.21 -5.31
C GLU A 85 -28.43 -11.10 -5.04
N GLN A 86 -27.75 -12.24 -4.87
CA GLN A 86 -26.31 -12.30 -4.64
C GLN A 86 -25.53 -12.11 -5.94
N VAL A 87 -25.99 -12.67 -7.07
CA VAL A 87 -25.42 -12.42 -8.41
C VAL A 87 -25.51 -10.94 -8.78
N MET A 88 -26.58 -10.28 -8.36
CA MET A 88 -26.81 -8.84 -8.55
C MET A 88 -26.06 -7.97 -7.54
N SER A 89 -25.45 -8.56 -6.52
CA SER A 89 -24.73 -7.83 -5.48
C SER A 89 -23.31 -7.54 -5.92
N ASP A 90 -22.80 -6.37 -5.53
CA ASP A 90 -21.38 -6.04 -5.69
C ASP A 90 -20.50 -6.68 -4.59
N ARG A 91 -21.08 -7.48 -3.69
CA ARG A 91 -20.38 -8.14 -2.58
C ARG A 91 -20.00 -9.56 -2.95
N ASP A 92 -18.71 -9.82 -3.05
CA ASP A 92 -18.15 -11.16 -3.18
C ASP A 92 -17.61 -11.64 -1.83
N SER A 93 -18.34 -12.56 -1.19
CA SER A 93 -17.95 -13.13 0.10
C SER A 93 -16.95 -14.29 -0.03
N GLU A 94 -16.67 -14.76 -1.26
CA GLU A 94 -15.78 -15.91 -1.47
C GLU A 94 -14.30 -15.51 -1.47
N ASP A 95 -14.00 -14.23 -1.69
CA ASP A 95 -12.64 -13.65 -1.67
C ASP A 95 -12.16 -13.26 -0.25
N GLU A 96 -12.98 -13.52 0.78
CA GLU A 96 -12.58 -13.28 2.17
C GLU A 96 -11.50 -14.30 2.58
N VAL A 97 -10.28 -13.81 2.84
CA VAL A 97 -9.18 -14.62 3.39
C VAL A 97 -9.51 -15.01 4.82
N ASP A 98 -9.44 -16.30 5.14
CA ASP A 98 -9.59 -16.79 6.50
C ASP A 98 -8.37 -16.39 7.35
N ASP A 99 -8.51 -15.30 8.11
CA ASP A 99 -7.45 -14.74 8.94
C ASP A 99 -6.94 -15.72 10.00
N ASP A 100 -7.76 -16.64 10.50
CA ASP A 100 -7.38 -17.61 11.53
C ASP A 100 -6.49 -18.70 10.93
N VAL A 101 -6.84 -19.21 9.74
CA VAL A 101 -5.99 -20.12 8.96
C VAL A 101 -4.68 -19.42 8.63
N ALA A 102 -4.74 -18.18 8.18
CA ALA A 102 -3.58 -17.41 7.77
C ALA A 102 -2.65 -17.07 8.97
N ASP A 103 -3.19 -16.89 10.17
CA ASP A 103 -2.44 -16.74 11.42
C ASP A 103 -1.80 -18.07 11.87
N PHE A 104 -2.51 -19.19 11.70
CA PHE A 104 -1.97 -20.52 12.01
C PHE A 104 -0.79 -20.88 11.10
N GLU A 105 -0.92 -20.66 9.80
CA GLU A 105 0.14 -20.93 8.83
C GLU A 105 1.38 -20.06 9.07
N ASP A 106 1.20 -18.78 9.37
CA ASP A 106 2.29 -17.84 9.69
C ASP A 106 3.08 -18.31 10.92
N ARG A 107 2.40 -18.71 12.01
CA ARG A 107 3.07 -19.27 13.20
C ARG A 107 3.85 -20.53 12.88
N ARG A 108 3.27 -21.43 12.08
CA ARG A 108 3.93 -22.67 11.66
C ARG A 108 5.20 -22.38 10.86
N MET A 109 5.11 -21.47 9.88
CA MET A 109 6.27 -21.09 9.07
C MET A 109 7.36 -20.39 9.90
N LEU A 110 6.99 -19.55 10.86
CA LEU A 110 7.94 -18.90 11.75
C LEU A 110 8.68 -19.89 12.66
N ASP A 111 8.05 -21.01 13.02
CA ASP A 111 8.66 -22.01 13.90
C ASP A 111 9.90 -22.66 13.28
N ASP A 112 9.96 -22.78 11.94
CA ASP A 112 11.07 -23.39 11.20
C ASP A 112 12.39 -22.59 11.27
N PHE A 113 12.36 -21.31 11.66
CA PHE A 113 13.57 -20.47 11.79
C PHE A 113 14.33 -20.76 13.10
N VAL A 114 15.44 -21.49 13.02
CA VAL A 114 16.24 -21.89 14.20
C VAL A 114 17.09 -20.76 14.80
N ASP A 115 17.35 -19.71 14.03
CA ASP A 115 18.19 -18.57 14.37
C ASP A 115 17.39 -17.37 14.94
N VAL A 116 16.06 -17.49 14.99
CA VAL A 116 15.16 -16.46 15.50
C VAL A 116 14.61 -16.88 16.85
N THR A 117 14.65 -15.97 17.83
CA THR A 117 14.16 -16.26 19.18
C THR A 117 12.63 -16.37 19.23
N LYS A 118 12.09 -17.01 20.27
CA LYS A 118 10.64 -17.15 20.47
C LYS A 118 9.92 -15.78 20.53
N ASP A 119 10.52 -14.80 21.21
CA ASP A 119 9.93 -13.47 21.37
C ASP A 119 9.96 -12.68 20.06
N GLU A 120 11.02 -12.81 19.25
CA GLU A 120 11.09 -12.22 17.91
C GLU A 120 10.04 -12.83 16.99
N LYS A 121 9.90 -14.17 16.95
CA LYS A 121 8.84 -14.85 16.20
C LYS A 121 7.45 -14.38 16.64
N GLN A 122 7.22 -14.24 17.94
CA GLN A 122 5.95 -13.73 18.46
C GLN A 122 5.68 -12.29 18.00
N MET A 123 6.68 -11.42 18.03
CA MET A 123 6.56 -10.04 17.54
C MET A 123 6.26 -10.01 16.04
N MET A 124 7.01 -10.78 15.24
CA MET A 124 6.80 -10.93 13.80
C MET A 124 5.38 -11.40 13.50
N HIS A 125 4.90 -12.43 14.20
CA HIS A 125 3.55 -12.95 14.02
C HIS A 125 2.48 -11.89 14.32
N LEU A 126 2.60 -11.18 15.44
CA LEU A 126 1.66 -10.11 15.78
C LEU A 126 1.62 -9.02 14.70
N TRP A 127 2.79 -8.61 14.21
CA TRP A 127 2.90 -7.60 13.16
C TRP A 127 2.33 -8.09 11.83
N ASN A 128 2.66 -9.31 11.40
CA ASN A 128 2.15 -9.91 10.17
C ASN A 128 0.62 -10.03 10.20
N SER A 129 0.06 -10.53 11.31
CA SER A 129 -1.39 -10.62 11.52
C SER A 129 -2.04 -9.24 11.44
N PHE A 130 -1.46 -8.24 12.10
CA PHE A 130 -1.97 -6.87 12.10
C PHE A 130 -1.96 -6.24 10.69
N VAL A 131 -0.84 -6.31 9.98
CA VAL A 131 -0.69 -5.76 8.62
C VAL A 131 -1.73 -6.35 7.67
N ARG A 132 -1.97 -7.66 7.78
CA ARG A 132 -2.95 -8.39 6.98
C ARG A 132 -4.38 -7.93 7.29
N LYS A 133 -4.78 -8.00 8.57
CA LYS A 133 -6.13 -7.64 9.06
C LYS A 133 -6.48 -6.17 8.81
N GLN A 134 -5.51 -5.27 8.93
CA GLN A 134 -5.70 -3.83 8.68
C GLN A 134 -5.44 -3.42 7.22
N ARG A 135 -5.09 -4.37 6.35
CA ARG A 135 -4.82 -4.15 4.92
C ARG A 135 -3.81 -3.02 4.70
N VAL A 136 -2.67 -3.09 5.38
CA VAL A 136 -1.58 -2.12 5.26
C VAL A 136 -0.83 -2.38 3.94
N LEU A 137 -1.26 -1.70 2.87
CA LEU A 137 -0.78 -1.96 1.50
C LEU A 137 0.32 -1.00 0.99
N ALA A 138 0.62 0.07 1.72
CA ALA A 138 1.53 1.12 1.25
C ALA A 138 2.43 1.65 2.37
N ASP A 139 3.64 2.07 2.01
CA ASP A 139 4.62 2.64 2.96
C ASP A 139 4.07 3.84 3.73
N GLY A 140 3.24 4.67 3.08
CA GLY A 140 2.58 5.81 3.71
C GLY A 140 1.62 5.43 4.85
N HIS A 141 1.21 4.17 4.96
CA HIS A 141 0.38 3.68 6.05
C HIS A 141 1.20 3.26 7.28
N ILE A 142 2.51 3.04 7.15
CA ILE A 142 3.36 2.48 8.22
C ILE A 142 3.34 3.35 9.49
N PRO A 143 3.39 4.70 9.43
CA PRO A 143 3.31 5.52 10.63
C PRO A 143 2.00 5.31 11.41
N TRP A 144 0.86 5.33 10.70
CA TRP A 144 -0.45 5.05 11.31
C TRP A 144 -0.52 3.63 11.86
N ALA A 145 -0.03 2.65 11.10
CA ALA A 145 -0.01 1.24 11.48
C ALA A 145 0.78 1.02 12.78
N CYS A 146 1.92 1.68 12.96
CA CYS A 146 2.70 1.57 14.20
C CYS A 146 1.93 2.09 15.42
N GLU A 147 1.23 3.23 15.29
CA GLU A 147 0.42 3.76 16.40
C GLU A 147 -0.76 2.84 16.72
N ALA A 148 -1.46 2.37 15.69
CA ALA A 148 -2.61 1.47 15.85
C ALA A 148 -2.19 0.11 16.42
N PHE A 149 -1.08 -0.47 15.95
CA PHE A 149 -0.49 -1.69 16.49
C PHE A 149 -0.12 -1.54 17.98
N THR A 150 0.55 -0.44 18.32
CA THR A 150 0.96 -0.15 19.71
C THR A 150 -0.26 -0.01 20.62
N ARG A 151 -1.37 0.56 20.14
CA ARG A 151 -2.63 0.64 20.90
C ARG A 151 -3.29 -0.71 21.06
N LEU A 152 -3.33 -1.52 20.01
CA LEU A 152 -3.97 -2.82 20.01
C LEU A 152 -3.26 -3.83 20.92
N HIS A 153 -1.93 -3.84 20.89
CA HIS A 153 -1.11 -4.81 21.63
C HIS A 153 -0.42 -4.22 22.86
N GLY A 154 -0.74 -2.98 23.24
CA GLY A 154 -0.06 -2.23 24.30
C GLY A 154 0.08 -3.01 25.61
N HIS A 155 -1.01 -3.58 26.14
CA HIS A 155 -0.97 -4.42 27.34
C HIS A 155 -0.05 -5.64 27.19
N ASN A 156 -0.16 -6.39 26.09
CA ASN A 156 0.70 -7.56 25.85
C ASN A 156 2.19 -7.19 25.77
N LEU A 157 2.49 -6.03 25.17
CA LEU A 157 3.86 -5.53 25.07
C LEU A 157 4.40 -5.18 26.46
N VAL A 158 3.65 -4.43 27.28
CA VAL A 158 4.16 -4.00 28.60
C VAL A 158 4.28 -5.13 29.62
N LEU A 159 3.45 -6.17 29.52
CA LEU A 159 3.52 -7.35 30.38
C LEU A 159 4.71 -8.28 30.06
N ALA A 160 5.26 -8.20 28.83
CA ALA A 160 6.34 -9.06 28.37
C ALA A 160 7.59 -8.24 27.99
N PRO A 161 8.58 -8.08 28.89
CA PRO A 161 9.76 -7.26 28.66
C PRO A 161 10.53 -7.58 27.37
N ALA A 162 10.70 -8.85 27.03
CA ALA A 162 11.38 -9.24 25.79
C ALA A 162 10.61 -8.82 24.54
N LEU A 163 9.27 -8.89 24.57
CA LEU A 163 8.41 -8.54 23.43
C LEU A 163 8.39 -7.03 23.17
N ILE A 164 8.32 -6.19 24.22
CA ILE A 164 8.44 -4.73 24.07
C ILE A 164 9.81 -4.32 23.55
N TRP A 165 10.88 -5.03 23.91
CA TRP A 165 12.20 -4.81 23.31
C TRP A 165 12.21 -5.17 21.83
N CYS A 166 11.63 -6.30 21.44
CA CYS A 166 11.49 -6.67 20.02
C CYS A 166 10.72 -5.61 19.23
N TRP A 167 9.62 -5.08 19.79
CA TRP A 167 8.85 -4.00 19.17
C TRP A 167 9.67 -2.72 18.99
N ARG A 168 10.46 -2.32 20.00
CA ARG A 168 11.35 -1.15 19.90
C ARG A 168 12.42 -1.32 18.83
N LEU A 169 13.07 -2.50 18.77
CA LEU A 169 14.05 -2.80 17.72
C LEU A 169 13.43 -2.78 16.34
N PHE A 170 12.19 -3.28 16.20
CA PHE A 170 11.45 -3.23 14.96
C PHE A 170 11.13 -1.79 14.52
N MET A 171 10.68 -0.92 15.43
CA MET A 171 10.48 0.51 15.11
C MET A 171 11.77 1.20 14.67
N ILE A 172 12.91 0.88 15.30
CA ILE A 172 14.23 1.38 14.86
C ILE A 172 14.56 0.89 13.45
N LYS A 173 14.26 -0.37 13.13
CA LYS A 173 14.43 -0.92 11.78
C LYS A 173 13.58 -0.15 10.76
N LEU A 174 12.30 0.12 11.06
CA LEU A 174 11.43 0.92 10.19
C LEU A 174 11.94 2.35 9.98
N TRP A 175 12.45 3.00 11.03
CA TRP A 175 13.09 4.31 10.95
C TRP A 175 14.34 4.28 10.05
N ASN A 176 15.19 3.27 10.20
CA ASN A 176 16.40 3.13 9.36
C ASN A 176 16.08 2.93 7.88
N HIS A 177 14.91 2.35 7.56
CA HIS A 177 14.41 2.21 6.19
C HIS A 177 13.61 3.42 5.69
N GLY A 178 13.46 4.49 6.48
CA GLY A 178 12.71 5.68 6.11
C GLY A 178 11.19 5.50 6.12
N LEU A 179 10.68 4.41 6.70
CA LEU A 179 9.25 4.10 6.78
C LEU A 179 8.57 4.69 8.01
N LEU A 180 9.35 5.13 8.99
CA LEU A 180 8.87 5.68 10.25
C LEU A 180 9.62 6.98 10.55
N ASP A 181 8.95 7.93 11.19
CA ASP A 181 9.55 9.19 11.63
C ASP A 181 9.68 9.27 13.18
N ALA A 182 10.40 10.29 13.67
CA ALA A 182 10.75 10.42 15.09
C ALA A 182 9.51 10.83 15.90
N ARG A 183 8.60 11.56 15.24
CA ARG A 183 7.31 11.95 15.82
C ARG A 183 6.50 10.69 16.13
N THR A 184 6.32 9.79 15.18
CA THR A 184 5.55 8.56 15.35
C THR A 184 6.23 7.61 16.34
N MET A 185 7.56 7.46 16.31
CA MET A 185 8.27 6.70 17.36
C MET A 185 7.99 7.25 18.76
N ASN A 186 8.05 8.58 18.93
CA ASN A 186 7.74 9.20 20.21
C ASN A 186 6.27 8.97 20.62
N MET A 187 5.33 9.07 19.68
CA MET A 187 3.92 8.79 19.95
C MET A 187 3.70 7.34 20.41
N CYS A 188 4.33 6.36 19.76
CA CYS A 188 4.26 4.96 20.18
C CYS A 188 4.83 4.77 21.60
N ASN A 189 5.96 5.39 21.93
CA ASN A 189 6.52 5.34 23.28
C ASN A 189 5.60 5.98 24.33
N MET A 190 5.00 7.12 24.03
CA MET A 190 4.00 7.76 24.91
C MET A 190 2.77 6.88 25.13
N ILE A 191 2.34 6.11 24.12
CA ILE A 191 1.25 5.14 24.26
C ILE A 191 1.67 4.00 25.19
N LEU A 192 2.87 3.43 25.01
CA LEU A 192 3.39 2.37 25.87
C LEU A 192 3.52 2.81 27.33
N GLU A 193 4.00 4.04 27.59
CA GLU A 193 4.07 4.60 28.94
C GLU A 193 2.71 4.71 29.61
N LYS A 194 1.64 4.98 28.85
CA LYS A 194 0.28 5.02 29.39
C LYS A 194 -0.16 3.63 29.86
N PHE A 195 0.10 2.58 29.07
CA PHE A 195 -0.19 1.20 29.46
C PHE A 195 0.63 0.77 30.68
N GLN A 196 1.92 1.13 30.76
CA GLN A 196 2.76 0.85 31.92
C GLN A 196 2.21 1.50 33.21
N LYS A 197 1.73 2.74 33.13
CA LYS A 197 1.14 3.44 34.29
C LYS A 197 -0.19 2.82 34.72
N GLN A 198 -1.00 2.36 33.78
CA GLN A 198 -2.28 1.70 34.07
C GLN A 198 -2.10 0.35 34.79
N ASP A 199 -1.11 -0.45 34.38
CA ASP A 199 -0.81 -1.73 35.04
C ASP A 199 -0.18 -1.58 36.43
N LEU A 200 0.33 -0.39 36.78
CA LEU A 200 0.82 -0.05 38.13
C LEU A 200 -0.29 0.43 39.07
N ASP A 201 -1.48 0.76 38.55
CA ASP A 201 -2.65 1.24 39.31
C ASP A 201 -3.82 0.22 39.46
N PRO A 202 -3.62 -1.12 39.56
CA PRO A 202 -4.74 -2.06 39.67
C PRO A 202 -5.41 -2.08 41.06
N MET A 203 -5.03 -1.19 41.98
CA MET A 203 -5.50 -1.17 43.37
C MET A 203 -6.60 -0.14 43.66
N LYS A 204 -7.39 0.24 42.65
CA LYS A 204 -8.61 1.05 42.82
C LYS A 204 -9.78 0.48 42.01
N SER A 205 -10.33 -0.63 42.48
CA SER A 205 -11.77 -0.91 42.34
C SER A 205 -12.25 -1.83 43.45
#